data_AF-A0A960XM86-F1
#
_entry.id   AF-A0A960XM86-F1
#
_cell.length_a   1.000
_cell.length_b   1.000
_cell.length_c   1.000
_cell.angle_alpha   90.00
_cell.angle_beta   90.00
_cell.angle_gamma   90.00
#
_symmetry.space_group_name_H-M   'P 1'
#
loop_
_entity.id
_entity.type
_entity.pdbx_description
1 polymer ?
#
loop_
_entity_poly.entity_id
_entity_poly.type
_entity_poly.pdbx_seq_one_letter_code
_entity_poly.pdbx_strand_id
1 'polypeptide(L)'
;HGSPGKNFGTAWTDAGIICPWTVWRLYGDTTVIERHWDSMTRFMAWRQATTTPEGLGTSLGNPWGDWLNVNETTPVEYIDTCYHAQDCRMMAEMADALGRTVEAKNYRRRLAAIQGAFRNAYLNADGSLKIATQTAHVLALDMPLLTEAQTQRISADLAGRIVANDHRMTTGFLGTKPLLPVLSRHGQHDLAVRLFQSRRFPSWGYEVINGATTVWERWDSYTTEHGFNGQSGNQNASMNSFSHYSFGAIAEWMFRDLAGIRSDGPGFRRLVLAPAPPSPDSNPVVAPVSWVKARQETVRGRVESSWRRADGRFEFTARVPANTVATVLLPTTDPHALTESGRPLGEAPGVKYVGTDGMRVRLEVGSGTYQFAMPLE
;
A
#
# COMPACT_ATOMS: atom_id res chain seq x y z
N HIS A 1 6.35 -0.69 -25.68
CA HIS A 1 5.04 -1.28 -25.36
C HIS A 1 3.95 -0.27 -25.61
N GLY A 2 2.98 -0.55 -26.49
CA GLY A 2 1.89 0.39 -26.80
C GLY A 2 1.54 0.42 -28.29
N SER A 3 0.38 0.99 -28.60
CA SER A 3 -0.06 1.26 -29.97
C SER A 3 0.70 2.46 -30.54
N PRO A 4 1.14 2.42 -31.82
CA PRO A 4 1.76 3.57 -32.46
C PRO A 4 0.92 4.84 -32.32
N GLY A 5 1.55 5.97 -32.00
CA GLY A 5 0.89 7.28 -31.84
C GLY A 5 0.12 7.48 -30.53
N LYS A 6 0.01 6.45 -29.67
CA LYS A 6 -0.55 6.59 -28.32
C LYS A 6 0.60 6.50 -27.33
N ASN A 7 1.04 7.62 -26.78
CA ASN A 7 2.18 7.69 -25.86
C ASN A 7 1.76 7.92 -24.39
N PHE A 8 0.47 7.72 -24.10
CA PHE A 8 -0.12 7.94 -22.77
C PHE A 8 -1.07 6.79 -22.43
N GLY A 9 -1.40 6.65 -21.15
CA GLY A 9 -2.35 5.66 -20.64
C GLY A 9 -2.68 5.94 -19.18
N THR A 10 -3.89 5.59 -18.77
CA THR A 10 -4.33 5.72 -17.38
C THR A 10 -3.43 4.94 -16.44
N ALA A 11 -3.17 5.45 -15.23
CA ALA A 11 -2.16 5.00 -14.26
C ALA A 11 -0.69 5.33 -14.60
N TRP A 12 -0.35 5.59 -15.87
CA TRP A 12 1.01 6.02 -16.26
C TRP A 12 1.13 7.55 -16.25
N THR A 13 0.21 8.26 -16.91
CA THR A 13 0.24 9.73 -16.92
C THR A 13 -0.05 10.36 -15.57
N ASP A 14 -0.75 9.62 -14.71
CA ASP A 14 -1.01 9.88 -13.30
C ASP A 14 0.26 10.14 -12.49
N ALA A 15 1.41 9.62 -12.94
CA ALA A 15 2.71 9.89 -12.34
C ALA A 15 2.99 11.40 -12.22
N GLY A 16 2.44 12.22 -13.12
CA GLY A 16 2.53 13.68 -13.05
C GLY A 16 1.88 14.31 -11.81
N ILE A 17 0.97 13.61 -11.14
CA ILE A 17 0.34 14.01 -9.86
C ILE A 17 0.88 13.16 -8.70
N ILE A 18 0.95 11.84 -8.88
CA ILE A 18 1.37 10.89 -7.85
C ILE A 18 2.79 11.14 -7.37
N CYS A 19 3.72 11.44 -8.28
CA CYS A 19 5.12 11.67 -7.90
C CYS A 19 5.30 12.96 -7.10
N PRO A 20 4.82 14.15 -7.53
CA PRO A 20 4.84 15.35 -6.70
C PRO A 20 4.18 15.18 -5.34
N TRP A 21 3.00 14.53 -5.29
CA TRP A 21 2.30 14.26 -4.04
C TRP A 21 3.14 13.36 -3.11
N THR A 22 3.70 12.27 -3.64
CA THR A 22 4.53 11.33 -2.86
C THR A 22 5.78 12.01 -2.32
N VAL A 23 6.47 12.81 -3.13
CA VAL A 23 7.66 13.56 -2.71
C VAL A 23 7.29 14.54 -1.60
N TRP A 24 6.23 15.33 -1.75
CA TRP A 24 5.76 16.22 -0.69
C TRP A 24 5.41 15.46 0.59
N ARG A 25 4.71 14.32 0.49
CA ARG A 25 4.34 13.51 1.65
C ARG A 25 5.57 12.98 2.41
N LEU A 26 6.63 12.58 1.71
CA LEU A 26 7.83 12.04 2.35
C LEU A 26 8.78 13.12 2.87
N TYR A 27 8.93 14.24 2.17
CA TYR A 27 9.92 15.28 2.50
C TYR A 27 9.31 16.52 3.17
N GLY A 28 8.00 16.73 3.07
CA GLY A 28 7.28 17.85 3.65
C GLY A 28 7.46 19.19 2.91
N ASP A 29 8.14 19.18 1.76
CA ASP A 29 8.43 20.36 0.95
C ASP A 29 7.35 20.59 -0.11
N THR A 30 6.65 21.72 -0.02
CA THR A 30 5.56 22.10 -0.94
C THR A 30 6.06 22.72 -2.24
N THR A 31 7.34 23.07 -2.37
CA THR A 31 7.89 23.70 -3.58
C THR A 31 7.74 22.80 -4.82
N VAL A 32 7.78 21.47 -4.64
CA VAL A 32 7.51 20.50 -5.71
C VAL A 32 6.07 20.62 -6.22
N ILE A 33 5.11 20.89 -5.33
CA ILE A 33 3.71 21.09 -5.69
C ILE A 33 3.57 22.40 -6.46
N GLU A 34 4.12 23.49 -5.93
CA GLU A 34 4.03 24.82 -6.54
C GLU A 34 4.61 24.81 -7.96
N ARG A 35 5.78 24.21 -8.15
CA ARG A 35 6.46 24.11 -9.45
C ARG A 35 5.63 23.36 -10.50
N HIS A 36 4.86 22.36 -10.09
CA HIS A 36 4.14 21.48 -11.01
C HIS A 36 2.63 21.75 -11.08
N TRP A 37 2.11 22.70 -10.30
CA TRP A 37 0.68 22.97 -10.15
C TRP A 37 -0.04 23.19 -11.49
N ASP A 38 0.53 24.03 -12.36
CA ASP A 38 -0.07 24.34 -13.66
C ASP A 38 -0.14 23.11 -14.58
N SER A 39 0.86 22.22 -14.52
CA SER A 39 0.84 20.98 -15.29
C SER A 39 -0.22 20.00 -14.77
N MET A 40 -0.29 19.84 -13.44
CA MET A 40 -1.26 18.96 -12.80
C MET A 40 -2.70 19.42 -13.05
N THR A 41 -2.97 20.73 -12.97
CA THR A 41 -4.30 21.29 -13.23
C THR A 41 -4.72 21.15 -14.71
N ARG A 42 -3.82 21.37 -15.67
CA ARG A 42 -4.10 21.09 -17.10
C ARG A 42 -4.44 19.63 -17.34
N PHE A 43 -3.71 18.71 -16.69
CA PHE A 43 -4.00 17.29 -16.79
C PHE A 43 -5.36 16.93 -16.17
N MET A 44 -5.71 17.50 -15.01
CA MET A 44 -7.04 17.31 -14.41
C MET A 44 -8.18 17.88 -15.26
N ALA A 45 -7.94 18.99 -15.96
CA ALA A 45 -8.90 19.55 -16.91
C ALA A 45 -9.10 18.61 -18.12
N TRP A 46 -8.01 18.08 -18.68
CA TRP A 46 -8.07 17.08 -19.75
C TRP A 46 -8.83 15.82 -19.30
N ARG A 47 -8.56 15.29 -18.09
CA ARG A 47 -9.35 14.19 -17.54
C ARG A 47 -10.84 14.52 -17.49
N GLN A 48 -11.20 15.73 -17.08
CA GLN A 48 -12.62 16.11 -16.95
C GLN A 48 -13.32 16.12 -18.30
N ALA A 49 -12.60 16.50 -19.35
CA ALA A 49 -13.11 16.52 -20.71
C ALA A 49 -13.19 15.13 -21.35
N THR A 50 -12.56 14.11 -20.75
CA THR A 50 -12.43 12.76 -21.31
C THR A 50 -13.13 11.66 -20.50
N THR A 51 -13.72 12.00 -19.36
CA THR A 51 -14.62 11.12 -18.59
C THR A 51 -16.02 11.09 -19.18
N THR A 52 -16.82 10.08 -18.83
CA THR A 52 -18.25 10.03 -19.20
C THR A 52 -19.04 11.18 -18.52
N PRO A 53 -20.27 11.49 -18.97
CA PRO A 53 -21.13 12.48 -18.32
C PRO A 53 -21.39 12.20 -16.84
N GLU A 54 -21.42 10.93 -16.45
CA GLU A 54 -21.57 10.47 -15.06
C GLU A 54 -20.27 10.63 -14.24
N GLY A 55 -19.15 10.95 -14.89
CA GLY A 55 -17.84 11.11 -14.26
C GLY A 55 -17.05 9.80 -14.15
N LEU A 56 -17.39 8.77 -14.94
CA LEU A 56 -16.61 7.53 -15.00
C LEU A 56 -15.43 7.67 -15.95
N GLY A 57 -14.37 6.92 -15.66
CA GLY A 57 -13.20 6.83 -16.53
C GLY A 57 -13.49 6.18 -17.87
N THR A 58 -12.59 6.35 -18.83
CA THR A 58 -12.72 5.81 -20.19
C THR A 58 -11.46 5.09 -20.63
N SER A 59 -11.57 4.21 -21.61
CA SER A 59 -10.41 3.54 -22.21
C SER A 59 -9.77 4.44 -23.28
N LEU A 60 -8.87 5.33 -22.85
CA LEU A 60 -8.18 6.29 -23.71
C LEU A 60 -6.66 6.09 -23.68
N GLY A 61 -6.00 6.21 -24.84
CA GLY A 61 -4.56 5.98 -24.97
C GLY A 61 -4.20 4.50 -25.10
N ASN A 62 -3.06 4.10 -24.52
CA ASN A 62 -2.63 2.72 -24.45
C ASN A 62 -3.42 1.94 -23.40
N PRO A 63 -3.94 0.76 -23.75
CA PRO A 63 -4.65 -0.10 -22.81
C PRO A 63 -3.66 -0.95 -22.00
N TRP A 64 -2.62 -0.35 -21.43
CA TRP A 64 -1.66 -1.10 -20.60
C TRP A 64 -2.34 -1.74 -19.39
N GLY A 65 -3.32 -1.03 -18.79
CA GLY A 65 -4.15 -1.57 -17.71
C GLY A 65 -3.32 -2.10 -16.55
N ASP A 66 -3.77 -3.19 -15.93
CA ASP A 66 -2.96 -3.89 -14.94
C ASP A 66 -1.90 -4.78 -15.61
N TRP A 67 -0.85 -4.12 -16.10
CA TRP A 67 0.18 -4.71 -16.95
C TRP A 67 0.82 -5.94 -16.30
N LEU A 68 0.90 -7.03 -17.04
CA LEU A 68 1.49 -8.32 -16.61
C LEU A 68 0.74 -9.00 -15.44
N ASN A 69 -0.57 -8.79 -15.32
CA ASN A 69 -1.44 -9.64 -14.51
C ASN A 69 -1.40 -11.10 -14.98
N VAL A 70 -1.77 -12.02 -14.08
CA VAL A 70 -1.78 -13.47 -14.35
C VAL A 70 -3.23 -13.93 -14.54
N ASN A 71 -3.65 -14.00 -15.80
CA ASN A 71 -4.95 -14.52 -16.26
C ASN A 71 -6.18 -13.82 -15.64
N GLU A 72 -6.05 -12.55 -15.24
CA GLU A 72 -7.12 -11.83 -14.54
C GLU A 72 -7.15 -10.35 -14.95
N THR A 73 -7.59 -10.08 -16.18
CA THR A 73 -7.57 -8.74 -16.76
C THR A 73 -8.67 -7.84 -16.17
N THR A 74 -8.28 -6.74 -15.55
CA THR A 74 -9.20 -5.68 -15.10
C THR A 74 -9.48 -4.68 -16.25
N PRO A 75 -10.74 -4.27 -16.48
CA PRO A 75 -11.08 -3.28 -17.51
C PRO A 75 -10.37 -1.92 -17.31
N VAL A 76 -9.94 -1.29 -18.40
CA VAL A 76 -9.15 -0.04 -18.36
C VAL A 76 -9.98 1.13 -17.86
N GLU A 77 -11.24 1.23 -18.25
CA GLU A 77 -12.19 2.25 -17.81
C GLU A 77 -12.46 2.19 -16.29
N TYR A 78 -12.41 0.99 -15.71
CA TYR A 78 -12.49 0.80 -14.26
C TYR A 78 -11.23 1.34 -13.58
N ILE A 79 -10.05 0.94 -14.07
CA ILE A 79 -8.76 1.44 -13.58
C ILE A 79 -8.72 2.96 -13.67
N ASP A 80 -9.14 3.54 -14.80
CA ASP A 80 -9.17 4.98 -15.01
C ASP A 80 -10.09 5.69 -14.03
N THR A 81 -11.27 5.14 -13.75
CA THR A 81 -12.18 5.67 -12.73
C THR A 81 -11.52 5.69 -11.35
N CYS A 82 -10.84 4.60 -10.97
CA CYS A 82 -10.14 4.51 -9.69
C CYS A 82 -9.05 5.58 -9.59
N TYR A 83 -8.14 5.61 -10.56
CA TYR A 83 -7.00 6.51 -10.59
C TYR A 83 -7.42 7.98 -10.64
N HIS A 84 -8.52 8.29 -11.34
CA HIS A 84 -9.07 9.64 -11.36
C HIS A 84 -9.63 10.08 -9.99
N ALA A 85 -10.27 9.18 -9.23
CA ALA A 85 -10.66 9.48 -7.85
C ALA A 85 -9.42 9.74 -6.96
N GLN A 86 -8.39 8.93 -7.12
CA GLN A 86 -7.14 9.07 -6.36
C GLN A 86 -6.44 10.41 -6.64
N ASP A 87 -6.38 10.81 -7.91
CA ASP A 87 -5.84 12.10 -8.30
C ASP A 87 -6.64 13.26 -7.72
N CYS A 88 -7.97 13.19 -7.71
CA CYS A 88 -8.80 14.21 -7.08
C CYS A 88 -8.48 14.36 -5.58
N ARG A 89 -8.28 13.24 -4.87
CA ARG A 89 -7.87 13.26 -3.46
C ARG A 89 -6.50 13.91 -3.29
N MET A 90 -5.50 13.49 -4.08
CA MET A 90 -4.15 14.03 -4.00
C MET A 90 -4.10 15.52 -4.33
N MET A 91 -4.83 15.96 -5.36
CA MET A 91 -4.94 17.36 -5.75
C MET A 91 -5.64 18.21 -4.68
N ALA A 92 -6.66 17.67 -4.00
CA ALA A 92 -7.29 18.37 -2.88
C ALA A 92 -6.32 18.56 -1.71
N GLU A 93 -5.59 17.51 -1.31
CA GLU A 93 -4.59 17.60 -0.24
C GLU A 93 -3.46 18.58 -0.56
N MET A 94 -2.96 18.55 -1.80
CA MET A 94 -1.95 19.50 -2.26
C MET A 94 -2.47 20.93 -2.31
N ALA A 95 -3.72 21.13 -2.74
CA ALA A 95 -4.37 22.44 -2.72
C ALA A 95 -4.46 23.00 -1.29
N ASP A 96 -4.88 22.20 -0.31
CA ASP A 96 -4.92 22.61 1.10
C ASP A 96 -3.52 23.00 1.60
N ALA A 97 -2.50 22.21 1.25
CA ALA A 97 -1.11 22.47 1.64
C ALA A 97 -0.57 23.82 1.12
N LEU A 98 -1.10 24.29 -0.02
CA LEU A 98 -0.78 25.59 -0.61
C LEU A 98 -1.75 26.71 -0.20
N GLY A 99 -2.74 26.44 0.66
CA GLY A 99 -3.79 27.41 1.01
C GLY A 99 -4.80 27.70 -0.12
N ARG A 100 -4.82 26.87 -1.17
CA ARG A 100 -5.72 26.98 -2.34
C ARG A 100 -7.11 26.40 -2.04
N THR A 101 -7.82 27.07 -1.14
CA THR A 101 -9.07 26.55 -0.55
C THR A 101 -10.20 26.32 -1.56
N VAL A 102 -10.28 27.13 -2.64
CA VAL A 102 -11.31 27.00 -3.68
C VAL A 102 -11.04 25.75 -4.51
N GLU A 103 -9.81 25.57 -5.00
CA GLU A 103 -9.41 24.40 -5.77
C GLU A 103 -9.56 23.12 -4.94
N ALA A 104 -9.16 23.16 -3.66
CA ALA A 104 -9.33 22.03 -2.76
C ALA A 104 -10.80 21.61 -2.62
N LYS A 105 -11.73 22.57 -2.50
CA LYS A 105 -13.18 22.29 -2.46
C LYS A 105 -13.68 21.72 -3.78
N ASN A 106 -13.21 22.22 -4.92
CA ASN A 106 -13.59 21.74 -6.25
C ASN A 106 -13.15 20.28 -6.47
N TYR A 107 -11.91 19.93 -6.12
CA TYR A 107 -11.43 18.56 -6.23
C TYR A 107 -12.16 17.58 -5.30
N ARG A 108 -12.49 17.99 -4.07
CA ARG A 108 -13.33 17.16 -3.18
C ARG A 108 -14.74 16.95 -3.73
N ARG A 109 -15.36 17.98 -4.31
CA ARG A 109 -16.67 17.85 -4.97
C ARG A 109 -16.62 16.87 -6.14
N ARG A 110 -15.59 16.97 -6.96
CA ARG A 110 -15.37 16.05 -8.08
C ARG A 110 -15.16 14.61 -7.59
N LEU A 111 -14.35 14.41 -6.55
CA LEU A 111 -14.16 13.11 -5.91
C LEU A 111 -15.51 12.52 -5.43
N ALA A 112 -16.35 13.32 -4.76
CA ALA A 112 -17.65 12.86 -4.28
C ALA A 112 -18.58 12.42 -5.43
N ALA A 113 -18.53 13.10 -6.58
CA ALA A 113 -19.28 12.71 -7.77
C ALA A 113 -18.78 11.36 -8.33
N ILE A 114 -17.46 11.20 -8.50
CA ILE A 114 -16.84 9.95 -8.98
C ILE A 114 -17.17 8.78 -8.05
N GLN A 115 -17.09 9.01 -6.73
CA GLN A 115 -17.48 8.05 -5.71
C GLN A 115 -18.91 7.54 -5.89
N GLY A 116 -19.87 8.46 -6.13
CA GLY A 116 -21.27 8.09 -6.41
C GLY A 116 -21.41 7.29 -7.70
N ALA A 117 -20.80 7.76 -8.78
CA ALA A 117 -20.84 7.10 -10.08
C ALA A 117 -20.20 5.70 -10.04
N PHE A 118 -19.04 5.56 -9.40
CA PHE A 118 -18.34 4.29 -9.22
C PHE A 118 -19.23 3.28 -8.50
N ARG A 119 -19.86 3.66 -7.39
CA ARG A 119 -20.72 2.74 -6.63
C ARG A 119 -21.92 2.27 -7.46
N ASN A 120 -22.54 3.18 -8.21
CA ASN A 120 -23.68 2.83 -9.08
C ASN A 120 -23.25 1.91 -10.23
N ALA A 121 -22.10 2.21 -10.86
CA ALA A 121 -21.62 1.49 -12.02
C ALA A 121 -21.06 0.11 -11.66
N TYR A 122 -20.27 0.01 -10.59
CA TYR A 122 -19.41 -1.14 -10.34
C TYR A 122 -19.77 -1.96 -9.10
N LEU A 123 -20.70 -1.54 -8.24
CA LEU A 123 -21.18 -2.36 -7.12
C LEU A 123 -22.54 -3.00 -7.42
N ASN A 124 -22.70 -4.24 -6.95
CA ASN A 124 -23.98 -4.93 -6.88
C ASN A 124 -24.80 -4.41 -5.70
N ALA A 125 -26.10 -4.74 -5.69
CA ALA A 125 -27.01 -4.36 -4.60
C ALA A 125 -26.58 -4.93 -3.23
N ASP A 126 -25.88 -6.07 -3.20
CA ASP A 126 -25.34 -6.68 -1.98
C ASP A 126 -24.00 -6.07 -1.52
N GLY A 127 -23.49 -5.06 -2.23
CA GLY A 127 -22.22 -4.40 -1.95
C GLY A 127 -20.98 -5.10 -2.51
N SER A 128 -21.13 -6.24 -3.18
CA SER A 128 -20.02 -6.90 -3.88
C SER A 128 -19.61 -6.14 -5.15
N LEU A 129 -18.37 -6.32 -5.58
CA LEU A 129 -17.84 -5.70 -6.79
C LEU A 129 -18.26 -6.49 -8.04
N LYS A 130 -18.78 -5.82 -9.07
CA LYS A 130 -19.16 -6.43 -10.36
C LYS A 130 -17.95 -6.97 -11.12
N ILE A 131 -16.80 -6.31 -11.00
CA ILE A 131 -15.56 -6.72 -11.65
C ILE A 131 -14.79 -7.65 -10.71
N ALA A 132 -14.86 -8.93 -11.04
CA ALA A 132 -14.42 -10.04 -10.22
C ALA A 132 -12.90 -10.31 -10.33
N THR A 133 -12.04 -9.29 -10.21
CA THR A 133 -10.58 -9.45 -10.28
C THR A 133 -9.86 -9.03 -9.00
N GLN A 134 -8.73 -9.66 -8.62
CA GLN A 134 -7.94 -9.23 -7.44
C GLN A 134 -7.57 -7.75 -7.56
N THR A 135 -7.06 -7.32 -8.71
CA THR A 135 -6.70 -5.91 -8.93
C THR A 135 -7.90 -4.98 -8.79
N ALA A 136 -9.08 -5.34 -9.29
CA ALA A 136 -10.25 -4.49 -9.13
C ALA A 136 -10.61 -4.28 -7.65
N HIS A 137 -10.58 -5.36 -6.84
CA HIS A 137 -10.86 -5.27 -5.40
C HIS A 137 -9.80 -4.44 -4.69
N VAL A 138 -8.52 -4.69 -4.98
CA VAL A 138 -7.41 -3.96 -4.36
C VAL A 138 -7.49 -2.47 -4.67
N LEU A 139 -7.74 -2.08 -5.93
CA LEU A 139 -7.87 -0.67 -6.31
C LEU A 139 -9.09 -0.02 -5.66
N ALA A 140 -10.23 -0.73 -5.53
CA ALA A 140 -11.40 -0.22 -4.83
C ALA A 140 -11.11 0.08 -3.35
N LEU A 141 -10.32 -0.79 -2.71
CA LEU A 141 -9.98 -0.70 -1.27
C LEU A 141 -8.85 0.30 -0.99
N ASP A 142 -7.89 0.45 -1.91
CA ASP A 142 -6.78 1.40 -1.71
C ASP A 142 -7.15 2.84 -2.03
N MET A 143 -8.13 3.03 -2.92
CA MET A 143 -8.55 4.34 -3.41
C MET A 143 -9.82 4.83 -2.69
N PRO A 144 -10.06 6.15 -2.64
CA PRO A 144 -11.16 6.73 -1.85
C PRO A 144 -12.51 6.57 -2.57
N LEU A 145 -13.01 5.34 -2.73
CA LEU A 145 -14.20 5.02 -3.54
C LEU A 145 -15.38 4.50 -2.71
N LEU A 146 -15.07 3.78 -1.65
CA LEU A 146 -16.02 2.96 -0.89
C LEU A 146 -16.46 3.64 0.41
N THR A 147 -17.64 3.28 0.88
CA THR A 147 -18.03 3.50 2.28
C THR A 147 -17.39 2.45 3.19
N GLU A 148 -17.47 2.64 4.51
CA GLU A 148 -16.91 1.69 5.48
C GLU A 148 -17.54 0.29 5.35
N ALA A 149 -18.87 0.22 5.26
CA ALA A 149 -19.58 -1.05 5.08
C ALA A 149 -19.17 -1.78 3.78
N GLN A 150 -19.02 -1.04 2.68
CA GLN A 150 -18.56 -1.59 1.39
C GLN A 150 -17.10 -2.04 1.46
N THR A 151 -16.26 -1.30 2.19
CA THR A 151 -14.86 -1.65 2.43
C THR A 151 -14.75 -2.99 3.14
N GLN A 152 -15.54 -3.22 4.20
CA GLN A 152 -15.55 -4.49 4.93
C GLN A 152 -15.97 -5.65 4.01
N ARG A 153 -17.04 -5.48 3.23
CA ARG A 153 -17.51 -6.51 2.29
C ARG A 153 -16.47 -6.83 1.21
N ILE A 154 -15.93 -5.82 0.53
CA ILE A 154 -14.98 -6.01 -0.58
C ILE A 154 -13.64 -6.57 -0.06
N SER A 155 -13.22 -6.22 1.16
CA SER A 155 -12.05 -6.83 1.80
C SER A 155 -12.25 -8.33 2.03
N ALA A 156 -13.41 -8.74 2.55
CA ALA A 156 -13.75 -10.15 2.72
C ALA A 156 -13.80 -10.90 1.38
N ASP A 157 -14.39 -10.29 0.34
CA ASP A 157 -14.45 -10.86 -1.01
C ASP A 157 -13.03 -11.03 -1.60
N LEU A 158 -12.13 -10.05 -1.43
CA LEU A 158 -10.73 -10.16 -1.85
C LEU A 158 -10.00 -11.31 -1.15
N ALA A 159 -10.12 -11.41 0.17
CA ALA A 159 -9.51 -12.48 0.94
C ALA A 159 -10.02 -13.86 0.48
N GLY A 160 -11.34 -13.99 0.31
CA GLY A 160 -11.97 -15.21 -0.19
C GLY A 160 -11.47 -15.61 -1.59
N ARG A 161 -11.28 -14.64 -2.50
CA ARG A 161 -10.72 -14.87 -3.84
C ARG A 161 -9.29 -15.40 -3.80
N ILE A 162 -8.45 -14.82 -2.96
CA ILE A 162 -7.06 -15.26 -2.82
C ILE A 162 -7.01 -16.68 -2.24
N VAL A 163 -7.81 -16.96 -1.21
CA VAL A 163 -7.92 -18.31 -0.61
C VAL A 163 -8.40 -19.33 -1.64
N ALA A 164 -9.45 -19.00 -2.41
CA ALA A 164 -9.99 -19.87 -3.46
C ALA A 164 -9.00 -20.09 -4.61
N ASN A 165 -8.11 -19.13 -4.88
CA ASN A 165 -7.01 -19.24 -5.84
C ASN A 165 -5.74 -19.86 -5.23
N ASP A 166 -5.89 -20.75 -4.24
CA ASP A 166 -4.79 -21.46 -3.58
C ASP A 166 -3.70 -20.50 -3.05
N HIS A 167 -4.14 -19.36 -2.51
CA HIS A 167 -3.30 -18.32 -1.93
C HIS A 167 -2.26 -17.77 -2.91
N ARG A 168 -2.65 -17.55 -4.18
CA ARG A 168 -1.81 -16.98 -5.22
C ARG A 168 -2.26 -15.58 -5.63
N MET A 169 -1.29 -14.75 -5.96
CA MET A 169 -1.52 -13.45 -6.57
C MET A 169 -1.89 -13.63 -8.04
N THR A 170 -2.71 -12.73 -8.56
CA THR A 170 -3.02 -12.61 -9.99
C THR A 170 -2.78 -11.20 -10.51
N THR A 171 -2.39 -10.28 -9.62
CA THR A 171 -2.20 -8.86 -9.91
C THR A 171 -1.00 -8.59 -10.80
N GLY A 172 -1.13 -7.60 -11.69
CA GLY A 172 -0.06 -6.97 -12.45
C GLY A 172 0.53 -5.76 -11.74
N PHE A 173 1.10 -4.83 -12.49
CA PHE A 173 1.82 -3.66 -11.94
C PHE A 173 0.96 -2.81 -11.00
N LEU A 174 -0.31 -2.58 -11.35
CA LEU A 174 -1.18 -1.64 -10.65
C LEU A 174 -1.82 -2.28 -9.41
N GLY A 175 -2.13 -3.58 -9.49
CA GLY A 175 -2.67 -4.32 -8.35
C GLY A 175 -1.62 -4.75 -7.33
N THR A 176 -0.39 -5.06 -7.77
CA THR A 176 0.63 -5.66 -6.89
C THR A 176 1.13 -4.69 -5.82
N LYS A 177 1.39 -3.42 -6.18
CA LYS A 177 1.85 -2.40 -5.22
C LYS A 177 0.91 -2.28 -4.00
N PRO A 178 -0.41 -2.10 -4.18
CA PRO A 178 -1.35 -1.95 -3.07
C PRO A 178 -1.84 -3.26 -2.42
N LEU A 179 -1.61 -4.44 -3.02
CA LEU A 179 -2.20 -5.71 -2.55
C LEU A 179 -1.92 -6.01 -1.06
N LEU A 180 -0.64 -6.11 -0.65
CA LEU A 180 -0.30 -6.42 0.74
C LEU A 180 -0.66 -5.28 1.72
N PRO A 181 -0.45 -3.99 1.38
CA PRO A 181 -0.94 -2.87 2.18
C PRO A 181 -2.44 -2.90 2.44
N VAL A 182 -3.26 -3.21 1.41
CA VAL A 182 -4.72 -3.32 1.54
C VAL A 182 -5.09 -4.48 2.47
N LEU A 183 -4.54 -5.67 2.25
CA LEU A 183 -4.79 -6.83 3.10
C LEU A 183 -4.46 -6.52 4.57
N SER A 184 -3.29 -5.94 4.83
CA SER A 184 -2.86 -5.61 6.20
C SER A 184 -3.73 -4.55 6.87
N ARG A 185 -4.17 -3.54 6.11
CA ARG A 185 -5.02 -2.45 6.60
C ARG A 185 -6.42 -2.93 6.98
N HIS A 186 -6.91 -3.98 6.33
CA HIS A 186 -8.28 -4.49 6.50
C HIS A 186 -8.34 -5.85 7.21
N GLY A 187 -7.42 -6.10 8.13
CA GLY A 187 -7.47 -7.25 9.05
C GLY A 187 -6.97 -8.57 8.46
N GLN A 188 -6.45 -8.58 7.24
CA GLN A 188 -5.95 -9.76 6.53
C GLN A 188 -4.41 -9.79 6.52
N HIS A 189 -3.77 -9.36 7.61
CA HIS A 189 -2.31 -9.23 7.68
C HIS A 189 -1.58 -10.57 7.50
N ASP A 190 -2.09 -11.64 8.13
CA ASP A 190 -1.51 -12.99 7.98
C ASP A 190 -1.54 -13.48 6.54
N LEU A 191 -2.64 -13.23 5.84
CA LEU A 191 -2.74 -13.52 4.41
C LEU A 191 -1.71 -12.73 3.60
N ALA A 192 -1.49 -11.45 3.96
CA ALA A 192 -0.46 -10.63 3.32
C ALA A 192 0.95 -11.22 3.52
N VAL A 193 1.29 -11.61 4.76
CA VAL A 193 2.58 -12.27 5.07
C VAL A 193 2.72 -13.60 4.34
N ARG A 194 1.64 -14.40 4.26
CA ARG A 194 1.65 -15.67 3.53
C ARG A 194 1.97 -15.48 2.05
N LEU A 195 1.36 -14.48 1.39
CA LEU A 195 1.67 -14.13 0.00
C LEU A 195 3.14 -13.70 -0.14
N PHE A 196 3.63 -12.85 0.77
CA PHE A 196 5.02 -12.41 0.78
C PHE A 196 6.03 -13.56 0.92
N GLN A 197 5.71 -14.55 1.77
CA GLN A 197 6.54 -15.71 2.00
C GLN A 197 6.44 -16.79 0.91
N SER A 198 5.48 -16.69 -0.02
CA SER A 198 5.28 -17.70 -1.06
C SER A 198 6.54 -17.90 -1.92
N ARG A 199 6.80 -19.15 -2.30
CA ARG A 199 7.84 -19.56 -3.26
C ARG A 199 7.23 -20.18 -4.53
N ARG A 200 5.91 -20.08 -4.70
CA ARG A 200 5.17 -20.65 -5.83
C ARG A 200 4.84 -19.55 -6.82
N PHE A 201 4.87 -19.87 -8.11
CA PHE A 201 4.46 -18.95 -9.16
C PHE A 201 2.97 -18.53 -9.00
N PRO A 202 2.64 -17.23 -9.17
CA PRO A 202 3.55 -16.08 -9.21
C PRO A 202 3.87 -15.57 -7.78
N SER A 203 5.15 -15.30 -7.47
CA SER A 203 5.55 -14.62 -6.23
C SER A 203 6.95 -14.03 -6.32
N TRP A 204 7.26 -13.02 -5.49
CA TRP A 204 8.63 -12.53 -5.33
C TRP A 204 9.61 -13.63 -4.94
N GLY A 205 9.17 -14.55 -4.08
CA GLY A 205 10.00 -15.66 -3.67
C GLY A 205 10.24 -16.69 -4.79
N TYR A 206 9.35 -16.77 -5.78
CA TYR A 206 9.54 -17.60 -6.97
C TYR A 206 10.69 -17.07 -7.84
N GLU A 207 10.82 -15.75 -8.00
CA GLU A 207 11.99 -15.13 -8.65
C GLU A 207 13.28 -15.52 -7.93
N VAL A 208 13.30 -15.38 -6.59
CA VAL A 208 14.48 -15.67 -5.76
C VAL A 208 14.94 -17.13 -5.88
N ILE A 209 14.05 -18.11 -5.81
CA ILE A 209 14.44 -19.52 -5.92
C ILE A 209 14.91 -19.89 -7.33
N ASN A 210 14.58 -19.08 -8.34
CA ASN A 210 15.07 -19.22 -9.70
C ASN A 210 16.36 -18.40 -9.96
N GLY A 211 16.96 -17.83 -8.92
CA GLY A 211 18.27 -17.18 -8.99
C GLY A 211 18.23 -15.66 -9.18
N ALA A 212 17.06 -15.02 -9.03
CA ALA A 212 16.96 -13.57 -9.12
C ALA A 212 17.77 -12.86 -8.02
N THR A 213 18.55 -11.86 -8.41
CA THR A 213 19.24 -10.91 -7.51
C THR A 213 18.71 -9.47 -7.66
N THR A 214 17.78 -9.27 -8.58
CA THR A 214 17.03 -8.05 -8.89
C THR A 214 15.57 -8.45 -9.16
N VAL A 215 14.65 -7.49 -9.06
CA VAL A 215 13.23 -7.74 -9.39
C VAL A 215 13.06 -7.78 -10.90
N TRP A 216 12.34 -8.78 -11.40
CA TRP A 216 12.13 -8.97 -12.83
C TRP A 216 10.92 -8.19 -13.36
N GLU A 217 10.88 -7.98 -14.68
CA GLU A 217 9.72 -7.39 -15.35
C GLU A 217 8.50 -8.30 -15.24
N ARG A 218 8.71 -9.62 -15.28
CA ARG A 218 7.68 -10.64 -15.20
C ARG A 218 8.00 -11.64 -14.10
N TRP A 219 6.94 -12.15 -13.47
CA TRP A 219 7.06 -13.15 -12.39
C TRP A 219 7.82 -14.43 -12.79
N ASP A 220 7.85 -14.75 -14.09
CA ASP A 220 8.51 -15.91 -14.68
C ASP A 220 9.47 -15.54 -15.80
N SER A 221 10.16 -14.40 -15.71
CA SER A 221 11.15 -13.96 -16.70
C SER A 221 12.20 -15.03 -17.04
N TYR A 222 12.60 -15.83 -16.04
CA TYR A 222 13.34 -17.08 -16.20
C TYR A 222 12.85 -18.09 -15.18
N THR A 223 12.84 -19.37 -15.53
CA THR A 223 12.67 -20.45 -14.55
C THR A 223 13.72 -21.52 -14.77
N THR A 224 14.12 -22.19 -13.69
CA THR A 224 15.04 -23.34 -13.74
C THR A 224 14.47 -24.50 -14.57
N GLU A 225 13.15 -24.63 -14.60
CA GLU A 225 12.43 -25.69 -15.34
C GLU A 225 12.27 -25.38 -16.83
N HIS A 226 11.98 -24.12 -17.20
CA HIS A 226 11.57 -23.76 -18.57
C HIS A 226 12.50 -22.73 -19.23
N GLY A 227 13.59 -22.33 -18.57
CA GLY A 227 14.51 -21.32 -19.05
C GLY A 227 13.80 -19.99 -19.32
N PHE A 228 14.14 -19.34 -20.44
CA PHE A 228 13.55 -18.07 -20.87
C PHE A 228 12.17 -18.18 -21.49
N ASN A 229 11.55 -19.38 -21.54
CA ASN A 229 10.15 -19.51 -21.93
C ASN A 229 9.21 -19.16 -20.77
N GLY A 230 9.72 -19.21 -19.53
CA GLY A 230 8.94 -18.99 -18.31
C GLY A 230 7.90 -20.09 -18.03
N GLN A 231 7.20 -19.96 -16.91
CA GLN A 231 6.10 -20.86 -16.51
C GLN A 231 4.93 -20.78 -17.50
N SER A 232 4.70 -19.59 -18.07
CA SER A 232 3.62 -19.32 -19.00
C SER A 232 3.94 -19.66 -20.46
N GLY A 233 5.18 -20.04 -20.77
CA GLY A 233 5.61 -20.43 -22.11
C GLY A 233 5.59 -19.31 -23.15
N ASN A 234 5.37 -18.06 -22.73
CA ASN A 234 5.15 -16.92 -23.63
C ASN A 234 6.21 -15.82 -23.49
N GLN A 235 7.27 -16.08 -22.71
CA GLN A 235 8.36 -15.13 -22.55
C GLN A 235 9.24 -15.05 -23.79
N ASN A 236 9.66 -13.83 -24.14
CA ASN A 236 10.45 -13.56 -25.32
C ASN A 236 11.34 -12.32 -25.13
N ALA A 237 12.40 -12.21 -25.93
CA ALA A 237 13.40 -11.16 -25.79
C ALA A 237 12.90 -9.73 -26.09
N SER A 238 11.70 -9.56 -26.68
CA SER A 238 11.16 -8.22 -26.97
C SER A 238 10.62 -7.50 -25.73
N MET A 239 10.29 -8.25 -24.67
CA MET A 239 9.80 -7.73 -23.39
C MET A 239 10.02 -8.73 -22.25
N ASN A 240 11.25 -8.78 -21.74
CA ASN A 240 11.64 -9.66 -20.64
C ASN A 240 12.89 -9.16 -19.89
N SER A 241 12.79 -7.98 -19.25
CA SER A 241 13.88 -7.44 -18.45
C SER A 241 14.04 -8.16 -17.09
N PHE A 242 15.28 -8.33 -16.65
CA PHE A 242 15.63 -8.90 -15.34
C PHE A 242 15.87 -7.82 -14.28
N SER A 243 15.62 -6.55 -14.59
CA SER A 243 15.82 -5.43 -13.66
C SER A 243 14.73 -4.38 -13.86
N HIS A 244 13.56 -4.64 -13.27
CA HIS A 244 12.36 -3.80 -13.36
C HIS A 244 11.75 -3.61 -11.97
N TYR A 245 11.75 -2.38 -11.46
CA TYR A 245 11.42 -2.12 -10.05
C TYR A 245 9.91 -2.18 -9.72
N SER A 246 9.02 -2.32 -10.71
CA SER A 246 7.55 -2.27 -10.50
C SER A 246 7.07 -3.21 -9.41
N PHE A 247 7.43 -4.50 -9.47
CA PHE A 247 7.07 -5.46 -8.43
C PHE A 247 7.88 -5.28 -7.14
N GLY A 248 8.99 -4.53 -7.19
CA GLY A 248 9.79 -4.13 -6.03
C GLY A 248 9.09 -3.12 -5.13
N ALA A 249 7.96 -2.54 -5.57
CA ALA A 249 7.13 -1.64 -4.76
C ALA A 249 6.63 -2.28 -3.45
N ILE A 250 6.69 -3.61 -3.35
CA ILE A 250 6.44 -4.37 -2.12
C ILE A 250 7.28 -3.93 -0.92
N ALA A 251 8.46 -3.34 -1.16
CA ALA A 251 9.30 -2.81 -0.10
C ALA A 251 8.56 -1.76 0.76
N GLU A 252 7.62 -0.97 0.19
CA GLU A 252 6.80 -0.04 0.97
C GLU A 252 6.07 -0.77 2.11
N TRP A 253 5.45 -1.92 1.82
CA TRP A 253 4.74 -2.73 2.81
C TRP A 253 5.68 -3.28 3.89
N MET A 254 6.88 -3.72 3.52
CA MET A 254 7.87 -4.23 4.48
C MET A 254 8.22 -3.19 5.53
N PHE A 255 8.43 -1.94 5.12
CA PHE A 255 8.73 -0.85 6.06
C PHE A 255 7.48 -0.37 6.80
N ARG A 256 6.40 -0.14 6.07
CA ARG A 256 5.20 0.53 6.58
C ARG A 256 4.37 -0.36 7.49
N ASP A 257 4.16 -1.60 7.09
CA ASP A 257 3.18 -2.49 7.73
C ASP A 257 3.87 -3.59 8.53
N LEU A 258 4.87 -4.26 7.96
CA LEU A 258 5.58 -5.33 8.66
C LEU A 258 6.54 -4.79 9.75
N ALA A 259 7.42 -3.86 9.40
CA ALA A 259 8.25 -3.15 10.38
C ALA A 259 7.48 -2.04 11.10
N GLY A 260 6.37 -1.54 10.54
CA GLY A 260 5.50 -0.59 11.22
C GLY A 260 5.97 0.87 11.22
N ILE A 261 6.87 1.30 10.33
CA ILE A 261 7.34 2.68 10.24
C ILE A 261 6.46 3.48 9.28
N ARG A 262 5.68 4.45 9.79
CA ARG A 262 4.82 5.30 8.97
C ARG A 262 4.95 6.76 9.35
N SER A 263 4.62 7.64 8.41
CA SER A 263 4.46 9.08 8.66
C SER A 263 2.99 9.40 8.89
N ASP A 264 2.69 10.17 9.94
CA ASP A 264 1.40 10.83 10.13
C ASP A 264 1.48 12.25 9.53
N GLY A 265 1.04 12.37 8.27
CA GLY A 265 1.14 13.59 7.48
C GLY A 265 2.51 13.78 6.78
N PRO A 266 2.77 14.99 6.24
CA PRO A 266 3.96 15.25 5.42
C PRO A 266 5.27 15.39 6.21
N GLY A 267 6.36 14.84 5.68
CA GLY A 267 7.73 15.10 6.12
C GLY A 267 8.10 14.49 7.46
N PHE A 268 7.48 13.37 7.84
CA PHE A 268 7.74 12.63 9.08
C PHE A 268 7.69 13.50 10.36
N ARG A 269 6.93 14.62 10.34
CA ARG A 269 6.78 15.52 11.51
C ARG A 269 6.17 14.79 12.71
N ARG A 270 5.24 13.87 12.43
CA ARG A 270 4.71 12.90 13.39
C ARG A 270 4.91 11.52 12.80
N LEU A 271 5.32 10.57 13.65
CA LEU A 271 5.52 9.18 13.27
C LEU A 271 4.37 8.32 13.78
N VAL A 272 4.14 7.22 13.09
CA VAL A 272 3.43 6.06 13.63
C VAL A 272 4.39 4.90 13.62
N LEU A 273 4.61 4.30 14.79
CA LEU A 273 5.39 3.09 15.00
C LEU A 273 4.44 1.97 15.43
N ALA A 274 4.03 1.16 14.46
CA ALA A 274 2.98 0.17 14.60
C ALA A 274 3.43 -1.19 14.06
N PRO A 275 4.38 -1.87 14.73
CA PRO A 275 4.83 -3.19 14.30
C PRO A 275 3.64 -4.14 14.19
N ALA A 276 3.64 -5.00 13.17
CA ALA A 276 2.60 -5.99 12.93
C ALA A 276 3.25 -7.37 12.79
N PRO A 277 3.53 -8.07 13.90
CA PRO A 277 3.95 -9.45 13.82
C PRO A 277 2.79 -10.33 13.32
N PRO A 278 2.99 -11.22 12.34
CA PRO A 278 1.96 -12.16 11.91
C PRO A 278 1.68 -13.19 13.00
N SER A 279 0.50 -13.81 12.97
CA SER A 279 0.18 -14.91 13.89
C SER A 279 1.12 -16.11 13.69
N PRO A 280 1.30 -16.96 14.72
CA PRO A 280 2.08 -18.19 14.61
C PRO A 280 1.58 -19.16 13.52
N ASP A 281 0.31 -19.09 13.15
CA ASP A 281 -0.30 -19.97 12.14
C ASP A 281 -0.50 -19.27 10.78
N SER A 282 0.06 -18.07 10.62
CA SER A 282 -0.07 -17.25 9.40
C SER A 282 0.36 -17.97 8.12
N ASN A 283 1.25 -18.96 8.23
CA ASN A 283 1.69 -19.78 7.12
C ASN A 283 1.91 -21.24 7.55
N PRO A 284 1.15 -22.21 7.00
CA PRO A 284 1.30 -23.61 7.39
C PRO A 284 2.51 -24.30 6.75
N VAL A 285 3.19 -23.68 5.78
CA VAL A 285 4.26 -24.31 4.98
C VAL A 285 5.65 -23.81 5.37
N VAL A 286 5.77 -22.56 5.82
CA VAL A 286 7.05 -21.97 6.23
C VAL A 286 6.94 -21.34 7.60
N ALA A 287 8.06 -21.30 8.32
CA ALA A 287 8.11 -20.70 9.65
C ALA A 287 7.59 -19.25 9.61
N PRO A 288 6.75 -18.84 10.58
CA PRO A 288 6.28 -17.47 10.69
C PRO A 288 7.44 -16.49 10.84
N VAL A 289 7.24 -15.27 10.35
CA VAL A 289 8.16 -14.17 10.63
C VAL A 289 8.13 -13.88 12.13
N SER A 290 9.21 -14.22 12.83
CA SER A 290 9.33 -14.04 14.27
C SER A 290 10.10 -12.79 14.68
N TRP A 291 10.73 -12.09 13.74
CA TRP A 291 11.39 -10.82 14.01
C TRP A 291 11.53 -9.99 12.74
N VAL A 292 11.57 -8.66 12.90
CA VAL A 292 11.94 -7.71 11.85
C VAL A 292 12.72 -6.57 12.46
N LYS A 293 13.77 -6.12 11.77
CA LYS A 293 14.53 -4.92 12.09
C LYS A 293 14.65 -4.04 10.86
N ALA A 294 14.19 -2.81 10.97
CA ALA A 294 14.24 -1.82 9.90
C ALA A 294 14.77 -0.48 10.41
N ARG A 295 15.44 0.23 9.50
CA ARG A 295 15.96 1.58 9.69
C ARG A 295 15.61 2.41 8.47
N GLN A 296 15.07 3.61 8.68
CA GLN A 296 14.78 4.56 7.63
C GLN A 296 15.43 5.90 7.95
N GLU A 297 16.18 6.44 6.99
CA GLU A 297 16.65 7.82 7.05
C GLU A 297 15.55 8.73 6.50
N THR A 298 15.06 9.64 7.35
CA THR A 298 14.02 10.61 7.00
C THR A 298 14.61 12.03 7.01
N VAL A 299 13.82 13.02 6.56
CA VAL A 299 14.18 14.44 6.71
C VAL A 299 14.30 14.89 8.17
N ARG A 300 13.80 14.09 9.13
CA ARG A 300 13.94 14.32 10.57
C ARG A 300 15.15 13.60 11.17
N GLY A 301 15.82 12.75 10.40
CA GLY A 301 16.87 11.86 10.85
C GLY A 301 16.39 10.41 10.91
N ARG A 302 17.18 9.59 11.60
CA ARG A 302 17.00 8.14 11.62
C ARG A 302 15.80 7.71 12.47
N VAL A 303 14.91 6.93 11.87
CA VAL A 303 13.86 6.15 12.54
C VAL A 303 14.26 4.67 12.53
N GLU A 304 14.14 3.98 13.66
CA GLU A 304 14.39 2.54 13.75
C GLU A 304 13.18 1.84 14.38
N SER A 305 12.85 0.66 13.85
CA SER A 305 11.81 -0.22 14.34
C SER A 305 12.34 -1.64 14.36
N SER A 306 12.35 -2.28 15.52
CA SER A 306 12.86 -3.64 15.69
C SER A 306 11.96 -4.41 16.62
N TRP A 307 11.23 -5.40 16.11
CA TRP A 307 10.42 -6.28 16.94
C TRP A 307 10.88 -7.74 16.84
N ARG A 308 10.66 -8.50 17.91
CA ARG A 308 10.94 -9.93 18.01
C ARG A 308 9.89 -10.63 18.87
N ARG A 309 9.48 -11.82 18.44
CA ARG A 309 8.69 -12.79 19.20
C ARG A 309 9.59 -13.98 19.52
N ALA A 310 9.94 -14.15 20.78
CA ALA A 310 10.77 -15.25 21.24
C ALA A 310 10.55 -15.50 22.73
N ASP A 311 10.75 -16.74 23.18
CA ASP A 311 10.80 -17.09 24.61
C ASP A 311 9.53 -16.64 25.39
N GLY A 312 8.36 -16.76 24.74
CA GLY A 312 7.07 -16.35 25.31
C GLY A 312 6.89 -14.83 25.46
N ARG A 313 7.71 -14.02 24.77
CA ARG A 313 7.71 -12.56 24.86
C ARG A 313 7.69 -11.89 23.50
N PHE A 314 6.99 -10.76 23.43
CA PHE A 314 7.12 -9.77 22.37
C PHE A 314 8.02 -8.65 22.88
N GLU A 315 9.05 -8.33 22.09
CA GLU A 315 10.00 -7.26 22.36
C GLU A 315 9.97 -6.28 21.19
N PHE A 316 9.98 -4.97 21.49
CA PHE A 316 9.96 -3.93 20.48
C PHE A 316 10.86 -2.75 20.87
N THR A 317 11.89 -2.51 20.06
CA THR A 317 12.74 -1.32 20.15
C THR A 317 12.34 -0.29 19.10
N ALA A 318 12.08 0.92 19.57
CA ALA A 318 11.74 2.08 18.75
C ALA A 318 12.79 3.17 18.91
N ARG A 319 13.24 3.77 17.80
CA ARG A 319 14.04 5.00 17.81
C ARG A 319 13.30 6.12 17.10
N VAL A 320 13.05 7.19 17.84
CA VAL A 320 12.37 8.41 17.37
C VAL A 320 13.41 9.53 17.27
N PRO A 321 13.63 10.13 16.09
CA PRO A 321 14.60 11.20 15.92
C PRO A 321 14.22 12.47 16.70
N ALA A 322 15.19 13.35 16.90
CA ALA A 322 14.98 14.63 17.57
C ALA A 322 13.88 15.47 16.88
N ASN A 323 13.23 16.35 17.65
CA ASN A 323 12.18 17.26 17.16
C ASN A 323 11.02 16.54 16.45
N THR A 324 10.71 15.31 16.88
CA THR A 324 9.65 14.45 16.33
C THR A 324 8.91 13.78 17.48
N VAL A 325 7.61 13.53 17.29
CA VAL A 325 6.75 12.78 18.20
C VAL A 325 6.25 11.54 17.47
N ALA A 326 6.11 10.42 18.17
CA ALA A 326 5.56 9.19 17.61
C ALA A 326 4.31 8.73 18.36
N THR A 327 3.30 8.31 17.60
CA THR A 327 2.28 7.39 18.10
C THR A 327 2.83 5.97 18.00
N VAL A 328 2.86 5.24 19.10
CA VAL A 328 3.25 3.82 19.13
C VAL A 328 2.00 2.97 19.29
N LEU A 329 1.81 1.95 18.45
CA LEU A 329 0.67 1.03 18.48
C LEU A 329 1.17 -0.40 18.70
N LEU A 330 1.05 -0.90 19.94
CA LEU A 330 1.56 -2.22 20.34
C LEU A 330 0.44 -3.27 20.30
N PRO A 331 0.73 -4.50 19.85
CA PRO A 331 -0.30 -5.51 19.54
C PRO A 331 -0.83 -6.25 20.79
N THR A 332 -1.40 -5.51 21.75
CA THR A 332 -2.13 -6.02 22.91
C THR A 332 -3.26 -5.06 23.26
N THR A 333 -4.29 -5.54 23.96
CA THR A 333 -5.33 -4.68 24.57
C THR A 333 -5.08 -4.38 26.05
N ASP A 334 -4.12 -5.06 26.69
CA ASP A 334 -3.81 -4.88 28.11
C ASP A 334 -2.59 -3.97 28.30
N PRO A 335 -2.78 -2.71 28.73
CA PRO A 335 -1.65 -1.81 29.03
C PRO A 335 -0.84 -2.25 30.27
N HIS A 336 -1.38 -3.08 31.15
CA HIS A 336 -0.67 -3.58 32.33
C HIS A 336 0.33 -4.69 32.01
N ALA A 337 0.15 -5.38 30.88
CA ALA A 337 1.10 -6.37 30.37
C ALA A 337 2.37 -5.73 29.77
N LEU A 338 2.34 -4.41 29.53
CA LEU A 338 3.41 -3.68 28.87
C LEU A 338 4.42 -3.10 29.86
N THR A 339 5.69 -3.23 29.50
CA THR A 339 6.80 -2.54 30.15
C THR A 339 7.53 -1.67 29.14
N GLU A 340 8.16 -0.60 29.62
CA GLU A 340 9.16 0.16 28.89
C GLU A 340 10.46 0.14 29.69
N SER A 341 11.56 -0.30 29.08
CA SER A 341 12.87 -0.45 29.72
C SER A 341 12.79 -1.20 31.07
N GLY A 342 11.91 -2.20 31.14
CA GLY A 342 11.68 -3.03 32.32
C GLY A 342 10.75 -2.44 33.40
N ARG A 343 10.19 -1.24 33.19
CA ARG A 343 9.26 -0.59 34.12
C ARG A 343 7.82 -0.65 33.62
N PRO A 344 6.81 -0.75 34.49
CA PRO A 344 5.42 -0.57 34.09
C PRO A 344 5.20 0.77 33.38
N LEU A 345 4.31 0.83 32.39
CA LEU A 345 4.10 2.05 31.58
C LEU A 345 3.79 3.30 32.40
N GLY A 346 3.07 3.18 33.52
CA GLY A 346 2.73 4.31 34.40
C GLY A 346 3.94 4.97 35.09
N GLU A 347 5.09 4.29 35.11
CA GLU A 347 6.34 4.76 35.72
C GLU A 347 7.43 5.07 34.68
N ALA A 348 7.14 4.85 33.39
CA ALA A 348 8.08 5.03 32.29
C ALA A 348 8.16 6.51 31.88
N PRO A 349 9.32 7.19 32.05
CA PRO A 349 9.45 8.59 31.68
C PRO A 349 9.36 8.77 30.17
N GLY A 350 8.64 9.82 29.73
CA GLY A 350 8.51 10.16 28.30
C GLY A 350 7.54 9.27 27.53
N VAL A 351 6.83 8.36 28.19
CA VAL A 351 5.74 7.55 27.62
C VAL A 351 4.40 8.04 28.16
N LYS A 352 3.48 8.32 27.25
CA LYS A 352 2.10 8.67 27.60
C LYS A 352 1.15 7.63 27.05
N TYR A 353 0.41 6.95 27.93
CA TYR A 353 -0.72 6.12 27.54
C TYR A 353 -1.87 7.01 27.05
N VAL A 354 -2.40 6.71 25.86
CA VAL A 354 -3.49 7.47 25.22
C VAL A 354 -4.80 6.70 25.25
N GLY A 355 -4.75 5.37 25.20
CA GLY A 355 -5.93 4.50 25.14
C GLY A 355 -5.66 3.24 24.34
N THR A 356 -6.72 2.61 23.84
CA THR A 356 -6.68 1.48 22.91
C THR A 356 -7.22 1.89 21.54
N ASP A 357 -6.68 1.30 20.48
CA ASP A 357 -7.13 1.42 19.09
C ASP A 357 -7.32 0.01 18.52
N GLY A 358 -8.57 -0.47 18.55
CA GLY A 358 -8.89 -1.87 18.26
C GLY A 358 -8.14 -2.81 19.21
N MET A 359 -7.36 -3.74 18.64
CA MET A 359 -6.55 -4.71 19.40
C MET A 359 -5.15 -4.19 19.76
N ARG A 360 -4.97 -2.87 19.85
CA ARG A 360 -3.66 -2.26 20.10
C ARG A 360 -3.71 -1.24 21.22
N VAL A 361 -2.71 -1.25 22.10
CA VAL A 361 -2.44 -0.17 23.04
C VAL A 361 -1.78 0.98 22.29
N ARG A 362 -2.32 2.18 22.48
CA ARG A 362 -1.85 3.42 21.86
C ARG A 362 -1.07 4.26 22.87
N LEU A 363 0.18 4.53 22.54
CA LEU A 363 1.09 5.38 23.30
C LEU A 363 1.50 6.60 22.47
N GLU A 364 1.87 7.67 23.15
CA GLU A 364 2.57 8.82 22.57
C GLU A 364 3.95 8.95 23.24
N VAL A 365 4.98 9.11 22.42
CA VAL A 365 6.38 9.25 22.88
C VAL A 365 7.09 10.39 22.15
N GLY A 366 8.01 11.06 22.84
CA GLY A 366 8.90 12.05 22.23
C GLY A 366 10.10 11.43 21.53
N SER A 367 11.09 12.25 21.15
CA SER A 367 12.36 11.76 20.63
C SER A 367 13.11 10.91 21.66
N GLY A 368 13.75 9.84 21.23
CA GLY A 368 14.47 8.94 22.13
C GLY A 368 14.57 7.52 21.59
N THR A 369 15.09 6.63 22.42
CA THR A 369 15.04 5.18 22.19
C THR A 369 14.19 4.56 23.30
N TYR A 370 13.25 3.72 22.92
CA TYR A 370 12.31 3.07 23.83
C TYR A 370 12.38 1.56 23.62
N GLN A 371 12.24 0.80 24.70
CA GLN A 371 12.25 -0.67 24.67
C GLN A 371 10.98 -1.21 25.32
N PHE A 372 10.00 -1.56 24.50
CA PHE A 372 8.76 -2.13 24.96
C PHE A 372 8.83 -3.65 25.03
N ALA A 373 8.22 -4.25 26.04
CA ALA A 373 8.05 -5.68 26.11
C ALA A 373 6.73 -6.09 26.77
N MET A 374 6.19 -7.22 26.32
CA MET A 374 5.02 -7.88 26.92
C MET A 374 5.13 -9.40 26.75
N PRO A 375 4.46 -10.21 27.61
CA PRO A 375 4.24 -11.62 27.33
C PRO A 375 3.50 -11.83 26.00
N LEU A 376 3.76 -12.94 25.32
CA LEU A 376 2.89 -13.42 24.24
C LEU A 376 1.69 -14.12 24.86
N GLU A 377 0.50 -13.82 24.37
CA GLU A 377 -0.73 -14.55 24.68
C GLU A 377 -0.77 -15.93 24.03
#